data_AF-D3SYZ7-F1
#
_entry.id   AF-D3SYZ7-F1
#
_cell.length_a   1.000
_cell.length_b   1.000
_cell.length_c   1.000
_cell.angle_alpha   90.00
_cell.angle_beta   90.00
_cell.angle_gamma   90.00
#
_symmetry.space_group_name_H-M   'P 1'
#
loop_
_entity.id
_entity.type
_entity.pdbx_description
1 polymer ?
#
loop_
_entity_poly.entity_id
_entity_poly.type
_entity_poly.pdbx_seq_one_letter_code
_entity_poly.pdbx_strand_id
1 'polypeptide(L)'
;MKLAMIGFGQAGGKIVDRFLDYDDRTNSGIVRAAIAVNSAKADLMGLERIPQDNRVLIGQARVKGHGVGADNELGAEIAEEDIDEVQNAIDAIPTHEVDAFLVVAGMGGGTGSGGAPVLAKHLQRIYTIPVYGLGVLPGTDEGGIYTLNAARSFQTFVREVDNLLVFDNDSWRQTGESVEGGYEQINEEIVRRFGLLFGAGEVSGDQEVAESVVDSSEIINTLSGGGVSTVGFASEEVDLNTGGGLLSRFTGDGSGEDDLDAANTTNRITSLVRKAALGRLTLPCEIEGTERALLVLGGPSEYLNRKGIERGRKWLEEETGSMEVRGGDYPREKPEVAAAILLSGVTNVPRIKRLQQVAIEAQDNIDDIQAESEENLEELVEDDEDELEPLF
;
A
#
# COMPACT_ATOMS: atom_id res chain seq x y z
N MET A 1 1.55 11.99 -8.58
CA MET A 1 2.72 11.13 -8.34
C MET A 1 2.71 10.00 -9.34
N LYS A 2 3.69 10.00 -10.25
CA LYS A 2 3.88 8.95 -11.24
C LYS A 2 4.64 7.78 -10.62
N LEU A 3 4.07 6.58 -10.71
CA LEU A 3 4.61 5.39 -10.07
C LEU A 3 5.00 4.32 -11.11
N ALA A 4 6.13 3.66 -10.86
CA ALA A 4 6.42 2.36 -11.41
C ALA A 4 5.97 1.29 -10.40
N MET A 5 4.85 0.64 -10.69
CA MET A 5 4.25 -0.36 -9.80
C MET A 5 4.74 -1.76 -10.15
N ILE A 6 5.23 -2.50 -9.17
CA ILE A 6 5.64 -3.89 -9.35
C ILE A 6 4.84 -4.78 -8.39
N GLY A 7 3.94 -5.57 -8.95
CA GLY A 7 3.14 -6.55 -8.20
C GLY A 7 3.92 -7.85 -8.03
N PHE A 8 4.25 -8.23 -6.80
CA PHE A 8 4.99 -9.45 -6.51
C PHE A 8 4.08 -10.54 -5.90
N GLY A 9 4.04 -11.70 -6.53
CA GLY A 9 3.12 -12.79 -6.21
C GLY A 9 1.67 -12.50 -6.65
N GLN A 10 0.76 -13.43 -6.34
CA GLN A 10 -0.63 -13.38 -6.82
C GLN A 10 -1.38 -12.11 -6.35
N ALA A 11 -1.35 -11.82 -5.04
CA ALA A 11 -2.03 -10.66 -4.47
C ALA A 11 -1.46 -9.34 -5.02
N GLY A 12 -0.12 -9.22 -5.08
CA GLY A 12 0.55 -8.05 -5.63
C GLY A 12 0.17 -7.81 -7.09
N GLY A 13 0.21 -8.86 -7.91
CA GLY A 13 -0.21 -8.81 -9.31
C GLY A 13 -1.65 -8.33 -9.48
N LYS A 14 -2.61 -8.92 -8.74
CA LYS A 14 -4.04 -8.52 -8.80
C LYS A 14 -4.27 -7.08 -8.37
N ILE A 15 -3.57 -6.59 -7.35
CA ILE A 15 -3.71 -5.20 -6.89
C ILE A 15 -3.17 -4.21 -7.93
N VAL A 16 -2.00 -4.50 -8.52
CA VAL A 16 -1.44 -3.64 -9.59
C VAL A 16 -2.30 -3.67 -10.85
N ASP A 17 -2.85 -4.82 -11.20
CA ASP A 17 -3.82 -4.95 -12.30
C ASP A 17 -5.06 -4.08 -12.06
N ARG A 18 -5.51 -4.00 -10.80
CA ARG A 18 -6.63 -3.15 -10.40
C ARG A 18 -6.28 -1.66 -10.36
N PHE A 19 -5.04 -1.31 -10.02
CA PHE A 19 -4.55 0.06 -10.14
C PHE A 19 -4.58 0.56 -11.58
N LEU A 20 -4.16 -0.27 -12.56
CA LEU A 20 -4.27 0.09 -13.98
C LEU A 20 -5.73 0.34 -14.39
N ASP A 21 -6.65 -0.54 -14.00
CA ASP A 21 -8.07 -0.34 -14.27
C ASP A 21 -8.62 0.95 -13.65
N TYR A 22 -8.20 1.29 -12.42
CA TYR A 22 -8.57 2.56 -11.80
C TYR A 22 -7.95 3.76 -12.53
N ASP A 23 -6.68 3.67 -12.90
CA ASP A 23 -5.96 4.75 -13.57
C ASP A 23 -6.62 5.08 -14.92
N ASP A 24 -6.97 4.06 -15.70
CA ASP A 24 -7.71 4.17 -16.95
C ASP A 24 -9.10 4.78 -16.75
N ARG A 25 -9.88 4.27 -15.77
CA ARG A 25 -11.25 4.76 -15.48
C ARG A 25 -11.29 6.20 -14.99
N THR A 26 -10.24 6.64 -14.31
CA THR A 26 -10.20 7.95 -13.67
C THR A 26 -9.30 8.95 -14.39
N ASN A 27 -8.58 8.50 -15.42
CA ASN A 27 -7.58 9.27 -16.15
C ASN A 27 -6.59 9.96 -15.19
N SER A 28 -6.18 9.26 -14.13
CA SER A 28 -5.38 9.87 -13.06
C SER A 28 -3.89 9.97 -13.37
N GLY A 29 -3.38 9.23 -14.37
CA GLY A 29 -1.99 9.26 -14.79
C GLY A 29 -0.99 8.76 -13.74
N ILE A 30 -1.44 8.00 -12.75
CA ILE A 30 -0.64 7.55 -11.61
C ILE A 30 0.29 6.40 -12.02
N VAL A 31 -0.17 5.48 -12.88
CA VAL A 31 0.56 4.26 -13.20
C VAL A 31 1.39 4.48 -14.46
N ARG A 32 2.61 4.97 -14.30
CA ARG A 32 3.51 5.22 -15.45
C ARG A 32 4.05 3.93 -16.06
N ALA A 33 4.24 2.92 -15.21
CA ALA A 33 4.59 1.56 -15.60
C ALA A 33 4.06 0.54 -14.58
N ALA A 34 3.74 -0.66 -15.07
CA ALA A 34 3.27 -1.77 -14.26
C ALA A 34 3.95 -3.07 -14.70
N ILE A 35 4.50 -3.81 -13.73
CA ILE A 35 5.09 -5.13 -13.89
C ILE A 35 4.42 -6.09 -12.90
N ALA A 36 4.20 -7.34 -13.32
CA ALA A 36 3.83 -8.42 -12.41
C ALA A 36 4.92 -9.48 -12.39
N VAL A 37 5.39 -9.84 -11.20
CA VAL A 37 6.38 -10.89 -10.97
C VAL A 37 5.73 -12.02 -10.18
N ASN A 38 5.79 -13.25 -10.66
CA ASN A 38 5.28 -14.39 -9.91
C ASN A 38 6.02 -15.68 -10.30
N SER A 39 5.94 -16.71 -9.46
CA SER A 39 6.45 -18.05 -9.75
C SER A 39 5.36 -19.06 -10.14
N ALA A 40 4.09 -18.64 -10.11
CA ALA A 40 2.95 -19.37 -10.63
C ALA A 40 2.51 -18.79 -11.98
N LYS A 41 2.63 -19.58 -13.05
CA LYS A 41 2.29 -19.15 -14.42
C LYS A 41 0.80 -18.88 -14.60
N ALA A 42 -0.06 -19.68 -13.97
CA ALA A 42 -1.51 -19.53 -14.07
C ALA A 42 -1.98 -18.17 -13.53
N ASP A 43 -1.38 -17.70 -12.44
CA ASP A 43 -1.69 -16.39 -11.86
C ASP A 43 -1.36 -15.24 -12.82
N LEU A 44 -0.18 -15.28 -13.45
CA LEU A 44 0.20 -14.27 -14.44
C LEU A 44 -0.73 -14.28 -15.64
N MET A 45 -1.17 -15.46 -16.09
CA MET A 45 -2.14 -15.57 -17.19
C MET A 45 -3.52 -15.01 -16.83
N GLY A 46 -3.88 -15.01 -15.55
CA GLY A 46 -5.16 -14.49 -15.06
C GLY A 46 -5.23 -12.96 -14.95
N LEU A 47 -4.13 -12.23 -15.12
CA LEU A 47 -4.12 -10.76 -15.11
C LEU A 47 -4.77 -10.21 -16.39
N GLU A 48 -5.54 -9.13 -16.27
CA GLU A 48 -6.33 -8.59 -17.38
C GLU A 48 -5.72 -7.33 -17.99
N ARG A 49 -5.14 -6.45 -17.19
CA ARG A 49 -4.67 -5.11 -17.57
C ARG A 49 -3.16 -5.05 -17.81
N ILE A 50 -2.36 -5.72 -16.98
CA ILE A 50 -0.90 -5.69 -17.10
C ILE A 50 -0.49 -6.33 -18.44
N PRO A 51 0.30 -5.67 -19.32
CA PRO A 51 0.71 -6.23 -20.61
C PRO A 51 1.47 -7.55 -20.46
N GLN A 52 1.32 -8.49 -21.40
CA GLN A 52 1.99 -9.80 -21.32
C GLN A 52 3.52 -9.68 -21.23
N ASP A 53 4.11 -8.74 -21.95
CA ASP A 53 5.55 -8.49 -21.95
C ASP A 53 6.07 -7.97 -20.58
N ASN A 54 5.16 -7.48 -19.72
CA ASN A 54 5.47 -7.00 -18.38
C ASN A 54 5.13 -8.04 -17.29
N ARG A 55 4.83 -9.29 -17.67
CA ARG A 55 4.54 -10.40 -16.75
C ARG A 55 5.76 -11.31 -16.67
N VAL A 56 6.53 -11.17 -15.61
CA VAL A 56 7.78 -11.90 -15.39
C VAL A 56 7.49 -13.16 -14.58
N LEU A 57 7.78 -14.33 -15.18
CA LEU A 57 7.75 -15.61 -14.49
C LEU A 57 9.14 -15.87 -13.91
N ILE A 58 9.25 -16.17 -12.62
CA ILE A 58 10.50 -16.53 -11.94
C ILE A 58 10.42 -17.92 -11.30
N GLY A 59 11.56 -18.49 -10.93
CA GLY A 59 11.69 -19.79 -10.27
C GLY A 59 11.43 -20.98 -11.20
N GLN A 60 11.53 -20.83 -12.52
CA GLN A 60 11.26 -21.90 -13.50
C GLN A 60 12.09 -23.15 -13.20
N ALA A 61 13.37 -22.97 -12.82
CA ALA A 61 14.29 -24.05 -12.49
C ALA A 61 13.90 -24.81 -11.22
N ARG A 62 13.26 -24.13 -10.26
CA ARG A 62 12.91 -24.67 -8.94
C ARG A 62 11.49 -25.25 -8.89
N VAL A 63 10.49 -24.51 -9.39
CA VAL A 63 9.06 -24.85 -9.23
C VAL A 63 8.30 -25.05 -10.55
N LYS A 64 8.96 -24.89 -11.70
CA LYS A 64 8.39 -25.16 -13.04
C LYS A 64 7.10 -24.39 -13.31
N GLY A 65 6.94 -23.20 -12.75
CA GLY A 65 5.78 -22.34 -12.93
C GLY A 65 4.53 -22.70 -12.11
N HIS A 66 4.65 -23.51 -11.04
CA HIS A 66 3.52 -23.88 -10.17
C HIS A 66 3.42 -23.03 -8.90
N GLY A 67 4.36 -22.10 -8.67
CA GLY A 67 4.46 -21.35 -7.43
C GLY A 67 5.23 -22.07 -6.34
N VAL A 68 5.61 -21.32 -5.30
CA VAL A 68 6.29 -21.84 -4.08
C VAL A 68 5.30 -22.15 -2.95
N GLY A 69 3.99 -21.99 -3.20
CA GLY A 69 2.98 -22.09 -2.15
C GLY A 69 3.18 -21.04 -1.05
N ALA A 70 3.21 -21.50 0.20
CA ALA A 70 3.46 -20.67 1.39
C ALA A 70 4.92 -20.75 1.88
N ASP A 71 5.84 -21.28 1.07
CA ASP A 71 7.27 -21.29 1.40
C ASP A 71 7.89 -19.92 1.04
N ASN A 72 8.07 -19.06 2.04
CA ASN A 72 8.61 -17.71 1.82
C ASN A 72 10.13 -17.67 1.73
N GLU A 73 10.84 -18.66 2.30
CA GLU A 73 12.29 -18.79 2.16
C GLU A 73 12.64 -19.18 0.73
N LEU A 74 11.97 -20.21 0.17
CA LEU A 74 12.10 -20.55 -1.24
C LEU A 74 11.68 -19.38 -2.14
N GLY A 75 10.65 -18.63 -1.76
CA GLY A 75 10.22 -17.43 -2.46
C GLY A 75 11.30 -16.33 -2.54
N ALA A 76 12.09 -16.16 -1.49
CA ALA A 76 13.23 -15.24 -1.46
C ALA A 76 14.39 -15.78 -2.31
N GLU A 77 14.74 -17.06 -2.16
CA GLU A 77 15.82 -17.70 -2.96
C GLU A 77 15.60 -17.52 -4.46
N ILE A 78 14.40 -17.84 -4.97
CA ILE A 78 14.12 -17.71 -6.41
C ILE A 78 14.11 -16.27 -6.88
N ALA A 79 13.74 -15.33 -6.01
CA ALA A 79 13.75 -13.91 -6.34
C ALA A 79 15.19 -13.38 -6.42
N GLU A 80 16.11 -13.91 -5.62
CA GLU A 80 17.54 -13.61 -5.71
C GLU A 80 18.19 -14.28 -6.93
N GLU A 81 17.90 -15.56 -7.18
CA GLU A 81 18.42 -16.33 -8.31
C GLU A 81 18.03 -15.69 -9.67
N ASP A 82 16.76 -15.29 -9.81
CA ASP A 82 16.20 -14.78 -11.07
C ASP A 82 16.03 -13.24 -11.06
N ILE A 83 16.75 -12.52 -10.19
CA ILE A 83 16.59 -11.05 -10.07
C ILE A 83 16.89 -10.32 -11.38
N ASP A 84 17.80 -10.85 -12.19
CA ASP A 84 18.16 -10.30 -13.49
C ASP A 84 16.97 -10.35 -14.48
N GLU A 85 16.10 -11.36 -14.41
CA GLU A 85 14.89 -11.42 -15.24
C GLU A 85 13.92 -10.29 -14.90
N VAL A 86 13.78 -9.99 -13.60
CA VAL A 86 12.95 -8.88 -13.11
C VAL A 86 13.57 -7.54 -13.49
N GLN A 87 14.88 -7.39 -13.33
CA GLN A 87 15.60 -6.16 -13.67
C GLN A 87 15.50 -5.85 -15.18
N ASN A 88 15.60 -6.86 -16.06
CA ASN A 88 15.44 -6.67 -17.50
C ASN A 88 14.07 -6.08 -17.87
N ALA A 89 13.00 -6.49 -17.16
CA ALA A 89 11.67 -5.91 -17.35
C ALA A 89 11.60 -4.47 -16.83
N ILE A 90 12.28 -4.17 -15.72
CA ILE A 90 12.36 -2.82 -15.14
C ILE A 90 13.17 -1.88 -16.05
N ASP A 91 14.23 -2.36 -16.72
CA ASP A 91 15.04 -1.55 -17.65
C ASP A 91 14.26 -1.04 -18.86
N ALA A 92 13.13 -1.68 -19.20
CA ALA A 92 12.20 -1.20 -20.23
C ALA A 92 11.32 -0.03 -19.77
N ILE A 93 11.30 0.29 -18.47
CA ILE A 93 10.51 1.38 -17.89
C ILE A 93 11.24 2.73 -18.12
N PRO A 94 10.52 3.79 -18.51
CA PRO A 94 11.07 5.15 -18.52
C PRO A 94 11.20 5.71 -17.09
N THR A 95 12.20 5.22 -16.35
CA THR A 95 12.41 5.56 -14.91
C THR A 95 12.62 7.04 -14.65
N HIS A 96 13.07 7.81 -15.64
CA HIS A 96 13.19 9.27 -15.57
C HIS A 96 11.85 10.03 -15.55
N GLU A 97 10.74 9.34 -15.85
CA GLU A 97 9.38 9.90 -15.80
C GLU A 97 8.60 9.43 -14.56
N VAL A 98 9.27 8.74 -13.63
CA VAL A 98 8.67 8.13 -12.44
C VAL A 98 9.17 8.85 -11.19
N ASP A 99 8.25 9.18 -10.29
CA ASP A 99 8.57 9.83 -9.02
C ASP A 99 9.02 8.83 -7.95
N ALA A 100 8.50 7.59 -7.97
CA ALA A 100 8.86 6.52 -7.05
C ALA A 100 8.51 5.11 -7.60
N PHE A 101 9.21 4.09 -7.10
CA PHE A 101 8.79 2.70 -7.22
C PHE A 101 7.77 2.35 -6.13
N LEU A 102 6.78 1.52 -6.47
CA LEU A 102 5.84 0.93 -5.51
C LEU A 102 5.85 -0.60 -5.67
N VAL A 103 6.48 -1.30 -4.73
CA VAL A 103 6.49 -2.76 -4.68
C VAL A 103 5.27 -3.24 -3.88
N VAL A 104 4.34 -3.93 -4.54
CA VAL A 104 3.07 -4.37 -3.96
C VAL A 104 3.10 -5.87 -3.73
N ALA A 105 2.83 -6.33 -2.51
CA ALA A 105 2.85 -7.76 -2.21
C ALA A 105 1.94 -8.16 -1.05
N GLY A 106 1.42 -9.39 -1.13
CA GLY A 106 0.82 -10.08 0.01
C GLY A 106 1.91 -10.69 0.89
N MET A 107 1.98 -10.30 2.15
CA MET A 107 3.07 -10.69 3.06
C MET A 107 2.87 -12.10 3.64
N GLY A 108 1.66 -12.65 3.60
CA GLY A 108 1.36 -13.99 4.13
C GLY A 108 1.69 -15.17 3.19
N GLY A 109 1.85 -14.93 1.87
CA GLY A 109 2.14 -16.00 0.91
C GLY A 109 3.60 -16.48 0.94
N GLY A 110 4.04 -17.18 -0.10
CA GLY A 110 5.46 -17.52 -0.31
C GLY A 110 6.17 -16.54 -1.25
N THR A 111 5.76 -16.49 -2.53
CA THR A 111 6.43 -15.69 -3.58
C THR A 111 6.50 -14.20 -3.25
N GLY A 112 5.36 -13.57 -2.92
CA GLY A 112 5.31 -12.14 -2.58
C GLY A 112 6.00 -11.83 -1.25
N SER A 113 5.81 -12.71 -0.26
CA SER A 113 6.38 -12.58 1.08
C SER A 113 7.91 -12.58 1.08
N GLY A 114 8.51 -13.51 0.36
CA GLY A 114 9.97 -13.64 0.24
C GLY A 114 10.59 -12.71 -0.81
N GLY A 115 9.95 -12.56 -1.96
CA GLY A 115 10.54 -11.84 -3.10
C GLY A 115 10.40 -10.32 -3.07
N ALA A 116 9.34 -9.77 -2.46
CA ALA A 116 9.15 -8.32 -2.43
C ALA A 116 10.25 -7.57 -1.65
N PRO A 117 10.71 -8.04 -0.46
CA PRO A 117 11.85 -7.42 0.23
C PRO A 117 13.15 -7.52 -0.56
N VAL A 118 13.40 -8.66 -1.24
CA VAL A 118 14.56 -8.88 -2.10
C VAL A 118 14.58 -7.86 -3.25
N LEU A 119 13.46 -7.69 -3.93
CA LEU A 119 13.33 -6.71 -5.01
C LEU A 119 13.50 -5.27 -4.49
N ALA A 120 12.87 -4.93 -3.37
CA ALA A 120 12.96 -3.58 -2.81
C ALA A 120 14.43 -3.19 -2.50
N LYS A 121 15.17 -4.09 -1.85
CA LYS A 121 16.60 -3.96 -1.61
C LYS A 121 17.41 -3.80 -2.90
N HIS A 122 17.08 -4.58 -3.93
CA HIS A 122 17.74 -4.49 -5.23
C HIS A 122 17.51 -3.12 -5.87
N LEU A 123 16.26 -2.63 -5.88
CA LEU A 123 15.90 -1.32 -6.41
C LEU A 123 16.62 -0.19 -5.69
N GLN A 124 16.65 -0.20 -4.35
CA GLN A 124 17.34 0.83 -3.54
C GLN A 124 18.86 0.90 -3.79
N ARG A 125 19.48 -0.18 -4.27
CA ARG A 125 20.90 -0.20 -4.63
C ARG A 125 21.19 0.44 -5.97
N ILE A 126 20.24 0.37 -6.91
CA ILE A 126 20.44 0.76 -8.31
C ILE A 126 19.86 2.15 -8.60
N TYR A 127 18.71 2.47 -8.01
CA TYR A 127 17.96 3.68 -8.30
C TYR A 127 18.01 4.67 -7.14
N THR A 128 17.96 5.95 -7.47
CA THR A 128 17.96 7.05 -6.48
C THR A 128 16.56 7.56 -6.15
N ILE A 129 15.54 7.20 -6.94
CA ILE A 129 14.16 7.54 -6.64
C ILE A 129 13.63 6.66 -5.49
N PRO A 130 12.71 7.17 -4.65
CA PRO A 130 12.17 6.40 -3.53
C PRO A 130 11.57 5.06 -3.94
N VAL A 131 11.75 4.05 -3.10
CA VAL A 131 11.16 2.72 -3.24
C VAL A 131 10.22 2.50 -2.06
N TYR A 132 8.92 2.51 -2.33
CA TYR A 132 7.89 2.25 -1.33
C TYR A 132 7.39 0.80 -1.41
N GLY A 133 6.99 0.25 -0.26
CA GLY A 133 6.26 -1.00 -0.19
C GLY A 133 4.78 -0.76 0.03
N LEU A 134 3.92 -1.55 -0.62
CA LEU A 134 2.52 -1.74 -0.23
C LEU A 134 2.34 -3.20 0.22
N GLY A 135 2.43 -3.42 1.53
CA GLY A 135 2.34 -4.73 2.16
C GLY A 135 0.92 -5.06 2.62
N VAL A 136 0.37 -6.16 2.12
CA VAL A 136 -0.95 -6.65 2.53
C VAL A 136 -0.80 -7.78 3.56
N LEU A 137 -1.32 -7.55 4.76
CA LEU A 137 -1.35 -8.55 5.83
C LEU A 137 -2.50 -9.56 5.61
N PRO A 138 -2.30 -10.84 5.96
CA PRO A 138 -3.33 -11.87 5.84
C PRO A 138 -4.44 -11.65 6.87
N GLY A 139 -5.62 -12.24 6.63
CA GLY A 139 -6.66 -12.40 7.64
C GLY A 139 -6.22 -13.31 8.79
N THR A 140 -6.76 -13.12 10.00
CA THR A 140 -6.42 -13.94 11.18
C THR A 140 -6.89 -15.39 11.08
N ASP A 141 -7.85 -15.69 10.21
CA ASP A 141 -8.41 -17.02 9.96
C ASP A 141 -7.79 -17.75 8.77
N GLU A 142 -6.88 -17.11 8.02
CA GLU A 142 -6.21 -17.75 6.88
C GLU A 142 -5.29 -18.90 7.34
N GLY A 143 -4.77 -18.83 8.57
CA GLY A 143 -3.99 -19.90 9.20
C GLY A 143 -2.65 -19.42 9.77
N GLY A 144 -2.04 -20.26 10.62
CA GLY A 144 -0.80 -19.93 11.34
C GLY A 144 0.40 -19.68 10.41
N ILE A 145 0.55 -20.49 9.35
CA ILE A 145 1.65 -20.35 8.39
C ILE A 145 1.66 -18.98 7.71
N TYR A 146 0.51 -18.47 7.30
CA TYR A 146 0.41 -17.16 6.65
C TYR A 146 0.72 -16.02 7.62
N THR A 147 0.32 -16.16 8.89
CA THR A 147 0.65 -15.18 9.93
C THR A 147 2.16 -15.17 10.21
N LEU A 148 2.81 -16.34 10.27
CA LEU A 148 4.25 -16.45 10.43
C LEU A 148 5.02 -15.85 9.25
N ASN A 149 4.60 -16.16 8.02
CA ASN A 149 5.18 -15.57 6.81
C ASN A 149 5.07 -14.05 6.82
N ALA A 150 3.89 -13.53 7.18
CA ALA A 150 3.66 -12.09 7.27
C ALA A 150 4.55 -11.45 8.34
N ALA A 151 4.76 -12.11 9.47
CA ALA A 151 5.63 -11.62 10.52
C ALA A 151 7.11 -11.53 10.07
N ARG A 152 7.62 -12.57 9.42
CA ARG A 152 8.98 -12.61 8.85
C ARG A 152 9.16 -11.60 7.73
N SER A 153 8.23 -11.57 6.76
CA SER A 153 8.27 -10.65 5.63
C SER A 153 8.18 -9.20 6.09
N PHE A 154 7.26 -8.87 7.00
CA PHE A 154 7.14 -7.50 7.52
C PHE A 154 8.45 -6.99 8.13
N GLN A 155 9.16 -7.82 8.92
CA GLN A 155 10.44 -7.47 9.55
C GLN A 155 11.52 -7.09 8.52
N THR A 156 11.57 -7.81 7.40
CA THR A 156 12.54 -7.55 6.34
C THR A 156 12.07 -6.40 5.45
N PHE A 157 10.80 -6.44 5.01
CA PHE A 157 10.27 -5.50 4.02
C PHE A 157 10.35 -4.06 4.52
N VAL A 158 9.95 -3.79 5.77
CA VAL A 158 9.99 -2.45 6.36
C VAL A 158 11.40 -1.84 6.43
N ARG A 159 12.45 -2.67 6.39
CA ARG A 159 13.86 -2.24 6.43
C ARG A 159 14.45 -1.99 5.05
N GLU A 160 13.85 -2.55 4.01
CA GLU A 160 14.39 -2.56 2.63
C GLU A 160 13.57 -1.62 1.71
N VAL A 161 12.67 -0.82 2.28
CA VAL A 161 11.90 0.24 1.59
C VAL A 161 12.08 1.57 2.30
N ASP A 162 11.91 2.66 1.57
CA ASP A 162 11.90 4.01 2.13
C ASP A 162 10.69 4.25 3.02
N ASN A 163 9.56 3.58 2.75
CA ASN A 163 8.38 3.54 3.61
C ASN A 163 7.49 2.34 3.26
N LEU A 164 6.91 1.69 4.28
CA LEU A 164 5.97 0.58 4.09
C LEU A 164 4.53 1.02 4.37
N LEU A 165 3.76 1.22 3.31
CA LEU A 165 2.31 1.38 3.36
C LEU A 165 1.69 0.02 3.64
N VAL A 166 0.82 -0.07 4.65
CA VAL A 166 0.25 -1.35 5.08
C VAL A 166 -1.26 -1.36 4.93
N PHE A 167 -1.77 -2.49 4.46
CA PHE A 167 -3.19 -2.81 4.42
C PHE A 167 -3.43 -4.15 5.15
N ASP A 168 -4.38 -4.18 6.08
CA ASP A 168 -4.68 -5.36 6.89
C ASP A 168 -5.98 -6.03 6.47
N ASN A 169 -5.92 -7.12 5.71
CA ASN A 169 -7.13 -7.81 5.21
C ASN A 169 -8.11 -8.16 6.33
N ASP A 170 -7.60 -8.50 7.52
CA ASP A 170 -8.41 -8.83 8.69
C ASP A 170 -9.44 -7.74 9.03
N SER A 171 -9.09 -6.48 8.80
CA SER A 171 -9.92 -5.32 9.11
C SER A 171 -10.99 -5.02 8.05
N TRP A 172 -10.86 -5.61 6.87
CA TRP A 172 -11.65 -5.26 5.68
C TRP A 172 -12.54 -6.39 5.17
N ARG A 173 -12.40 -7.59 5.74
CA ARG A 173 -13.25 -8.73 5.37
C ARG A 173 -14.71 -8.53 5.77
N GLN A 174 -15.60 -8.99 4.92
CA GLN A 174 -17.04 -9.02 5.16
C GLN A 174 -17.51 -10.46 5.40
N THR A 175 -18.30 -10.65 6.45
CA THR A 175 -18.84 -11.98 6.78
C THR A 175 -19.87 -12.41 5.75
N GLY A 176 -19.73 -13.63 5.21
CA GLY A 176 -20.72 -14.24 4.32
C GLY A 176 -20.44 -14.13 2.83
N GLU A 177 -19.28 -13.57 2.45
CA GLU A 177 -18.84 -13.50 1.05
C GLU A 177 -17.96 -14.70 0.66
N SER A 178 -17.92 -15.00 -0.64
CA SER A 178 -16.92 -15.93 -1.18
C SER A 178 -15.52 -15.33 -1.02
N VAL A 179 -14.50 -16.17 -0.83
CA VAL A 179 -13.11 -15.73 -0.69
C VAL A 179 -12.66 -14.85 -1.86
N GLU A 180 -12.99 -15.24 -3.09
CA GLU A 180 -12.63 -14.49 -4.31
C GLU A 180 -13.30 -13.11 -4.36
N GLY A 181 -14.64 -13.06 -4.24
CA GLY A 181 -15.37 -11.79 -4.20
C GLY A 181 -14.95 -10.86 -3.05
N GLY A 182 -14.56 -11.43 -1.91
CA GLY A 182 -14.03 -10.66 -0.77
C GLY A 182 -12.70 -9.99 -1.11
N TYR A 183 -11.79 -10.68 -1.79
CA TYR A 183 -10.52 -10.09 -2.22
C TYR A 183 -10.70 -9.04 -3.32
N GLU A 184 -11.65 -9.21 -4.24
CA GLU A 184 -11.96 -8.18 -5.24
C GLU A 184 -12.40 -6.86 -4.59
N GLN A 185 -13.29 -6.94 -3.59
CA GLN A 185 -13.73 -5.75 -2.85
C GLN A 185 -12.60 -5.12 -2.04
N ILE A 186 -11.77 -5.95 -1.40
CA ILE A 186 -10.58 -5.47 -0.68
C ILE A 186 -9.64 -4.73 -1.64
N ASN A 187 -9.38 -5.28 -2.83
CA ASN A 187 -8.55 -4.64 -3.84
C ASN A 187 -9.14 -3.30 -4.29
N GLU A 188 -10.48 -3.20 -4.41
CA GLU A 188 -11.15 -1.93 -4.71
C GLU A 188 -10.93 -0.89 -3.60
N GLU A 189 -11.03 -1.31 -2.34
CA GLU A 189 -10.81 -0.45 -1.18
C GLU A 189 -9.33 -0.01 -1.07
N ILE A 190 -8.37 -0.87 -1.42
CA ILE A 190 -6.95 -0.51 -1.53
C ILE A 190 -6.80 0.59 -2.59
N VAL A 191 -7.21 0.30 -3.82
CA VAL A 191 -6.98 1.18 -4.97
C VAL A 191 -7.73 2.50 -4.84
N ARG A 192 -8.93 2.53 -4.25
CA ARG A 192 -9.67 3.77 -4.02
C ARG A 192 -8.91 4.76 -3.13
N ARG A 193 -8.26 4.26 -2.07
CA ARG A 193 -7.52 5.07 -1.09
C ARG A 193 -6.21 5.59 -1.66
N PHE A 194 -5.38 4.66 -2.10
CA PHE A 194 -4.06 4.97 -2.63
C PHE A 194 -4.15 5.68 -3.99
N GLY A 195 -5.15 5.38 -4.81
CA GLY A 195 -5.41 6.08 -6.07
C GLY A 195 -5.80 7.55 -5.85
N LEU A 196 -6.59 7.88 -4.82
CA LEU A 196 -6.83 9.27 -4.47
C LEU A 196 -5.55 9.96 -3.96
N LEU A 197 -4.81 9.29 -3.08
CA LEU A 197 -3.58 9.81 -2.48
C LEU A 197 -2.51 10.13 -3.55
N PHE A 198 -2.23 9.20 -4.45
CA PHE A 198 -1.18 9.35 -5.47
C PHE A 198 -1.61 10.20 -6.66
N GLY A 199 -2.92 10.23 -6.96
CA GLY A 199 -3.48 11.05 -8.05
C GLY A 199 -3.33 12.54 -7.82
N ALA A 200 -3.28 12.98 -6.57
CA ALA A 200 -3.19 14.39 -6.22
C ALA A 200 -1.99 15.10 -6.87
N GLY A 201 -0.85 14.40 -7.03
CA GLY A 201 0.38 14.98 -7.59
C GLY A 201 0.43 15.17 -9.11
N GLU A 202 -0.61 14.83 -9.89
CA GLU A 202 -0.58 14.85 -11.36
C GLU A 202 -1.30 16.04 -12.02
N VAL A 203 -1.71 17.07 -11.27
CA VAL A 203 -2.48 18.20 -11.83
C VAL A 203 -1.67 18.97 -12.88
N SER A 204 -1.94 18.66 -14.14
CA SER A 204 -1.29 19.25 -15.30
C SER A 204 -1.98 20.55 -15.71
N GLY A 205 -1.51 21.66 -15.15
CA GLY A 205 -1.21 22.90 -15.88
C GLY A 205 -2.27 23.71 -16.64
N ASP A 206 -3.51 23.27 -16.89
CA ASP A 206 -4.40 24.07 -17.78
C ASP A 206 -5.90 24.07 -17.48
N GLN A 207 -6.39 23.43 -16.41
CA GLN A 207 -7.81 23.50 -16.04
C GLN A 207 -8.00 23.65 -14.53
N GLU A 208 -8.69 24.75 -14.18
CA GLU A 208 -9.14 25.15 -12.84
C GLU A 208 -8.06 25.66 -11.88
N VAL A 209 -8.32 26.84 -11.30
CA VAL A 209 -7.45 27.47 -10.30
C VAL A 209 -7.64 26.72 -8.98
N ALA A 210 -6.89 25.65 -8.81
CA ALA A 210 -6.74 24.98 -7.52
C ALA A 210 -6.14 25.95 -6.49
N GLU A 211 -6.68 25.98 -5.27
CA GLU A 211 -6.26 26.95 -4.25
C GLU A 211 -4.97 26.50 -3.53
N SER A 212 -4.69 25.18 -3.48
CA SER A 212 -3.43 24.60 -2.95
C SER A 212 -3.28 23.13 -3.40
N VAL A 213 -2.68 22.88 -4.56
CA VAL A 213 -2.48 21.53 -5.11
C VAL A 213 -1.44 20.75 -4.31
N VAL A 214 -1.76 19.49 -3.98
CA VAL A 214 -0.76 18.53 -3.45
C VAL A 214 0.14 18.08 -4.59
N ASP A 215 1.44 18.32 -4.50
CA ASP A 215 2.40 17.77 -5.48
C ASP A 215 2.99 16.43 -5.02
N SER A 216 3.72 15.74 -5.90
CA SER A 216 4.44 14.51 -5.54
C SER A 216 5.45 14.72 -4.41
N SER A 217 6.01 15.92 -4.28
CA SER A 217 7.00 16.24 -3.24
C SER A 217 6.36 16.25 -1.84
N GLU A 218 5.11 16.67 -1.69
CA GLU A 218 4.39 16.59 -0.42
C GLU A 218 4.20 15.14 0.05
N ILE A 219 3.91 14.23 -0.88
CA ILE A 219 3.79 12.79 -0.59
C ILE A 219 5.16 12.22 -0.19
N ILE A 220 6.21 12.51 -0.99
CA ILE A 220 7.59 12.05 -0.71
C ILE A 220 8.05 12.54 0.66
N ASN A 221 7.89 13.83 0.96
CA ASN A 221 8.31 14.43 2.22
C ASN A 221 7.49 13.92 3.42
N THR A 222 6.27 13.45 3.21
CA THR A 222 5.48 12.82 4.28
C THR A 222 5.98 11.41 4.55
N LEU A 223 6.38 10.66 3.52
CA LEU A 223 6.89 9.29 3.64
C LEU A 223 8.38 9.21 4.03
N SER A 224 9.14 10.31 3.92
CA SER A 224 10.59 10.33 4.12
C SER A 224 11.07 10.03 5.55
N GLY A 225 10.16 9.99 6.54
CA GLY A 225 10.48 9.53 7.89
C GLY A 225 10.72 8.02 7.99
N GLY A 226 10.27 7.27 6.99
CA GLY A 226 10.33 5.82 6.97
C GLY A 226 9.37 5.13 7.90
N GLY A 227 9.63 3.85 8.14
CA GLY A 227 8.78 3.00 8.97
C GLY A 227 7.47 2.63 8.28
N VAL A 228 6.39 2.66 9.05
CA VAL A 228 5.07 2.16 8.64
C VAL A 228 4.12 3.33 8.42
N SER A 229 3.33 3.24 7.36
CA SER A 229 2.27 4.19 7.05
C SER A 229 0.92 3.51 6.91
N THR A 230 -0.13 4.24 7.26
CA THR A 230 -1.53 3.83 7.12
C THR A 230 -2.34 4.95 6.46
N VAL A 231 -3.46 4.61 5.82
CA VAL A 231 -4.32 5.57 5.13
C VAL A 231 -5.75 5.51 5.67
N GLY A 232 -6.24 6.68 6.09
CA GLY A 232 -7.65 6.91 6.37
C GLY A 232 -8.39 7.42 5.14
N PHE A 233 -9.68 7.10 5.02
CA PHE A 233 -10.48 7.53 3.88
C PHE A 233 -11.96 7.71 4.23
N ALA A 234 -12.55 8.78 3.70
CA ALA A 234 -13.98 8.99 3.73
C ALA A 234 -14.42 9.76 2.48
N SER A 235 -15.64 9.52 2.04
CA SER A 235 -16.21 10.24 0.90
C SER A 235 -17.71 10.44 1.04
N GLU A 236 -18.24 11.36 0.23
CA GLU A 236 -19.65 11.74 0.18
C GLU A 236 -19.99 12.18 -1.25
N GLU A 237 -21.09 11.68 -1.80
CA GLU A 237 -21.59 12.08 -3.13
C GLU A 237 -22.10 13.52 -3.10
N VAL A 238 -21.95 14.23 -4.23
CA VAL A 238 -22.40 15.63 -4.39
C VAL A 238 -23.17 15.82 -5.70
N ASP A 239 -24.20 16.67 -5.65
CA ASP A 239 -25.08 16.96 -6.78
C ASP A 239 -24.49 18.04 -7.70
N LEU A 240 -23.79 17.63 -8.75
CA LEU A 240 -23.19 18.55 -9.76
C LEU A 240 -24.20 19.52 -10.41
N ASN A 241 -25.50 19.22 -10.37
CA ASN A 241 -26.57 20.06 -10.93
C ASN A 241 -26.96 21.26 -10.06
N THR A 242 -26.41 21.40 -8.85
CA THR A 242 -26.66 22.55 -7.97
C THR A 242 -25.60 23.64 -8.07
N GLY A 243 -24.54 23.43 -8.87
CA GLY A 243 -23.55 24.45 -9.21
C GLY A 243 -24.20 25.63 -9.93
N GLY A 244 -24.28 26.77 -9.24
CA GLY A 244 -24.94 28.00 -9.68
C GLY A 244 -24.62 28.35 -11.14
N GLY A 245 -25.62 28.20 -12.00
CA GLY A 245 -25.55 28.64 -13.38
C GLY A 245 -25.20 30.12 -13.46
N LEU A 246 -24.52 30.51 -14.55
CA LEU A 246 -24.12 31.89 -14.91
C LEU A 246 -25.20 32.99 -14.76
N LEU A 247 -26.45 32.61 -14.47
CA LEU A 247 -27.59 33.48 -14.17
C LEU A 247 -27.61 34.00 -12.72
N SER A 248 -27.03 33.31 -11.72
CA SER A 248 -27.03 33.78 -10.32
C SER A 248 -26.18 35.04 -10.14
N ARG A 249 -25.12 35.19 -10.95
CA ARG A 249 -24.29 36.41 -11.00
C ARG A 249 -25.03 37.64 -11.56
N PHE A 250 -26.21 37.46 -12.15
CA PHE A 250 -26.99 38.53 -12.77
C PHE A 250 -28.15 39.03 -11.90
N THR A 251 -28.54 38.29 -10.86
CA THR A 251 -29.55 38.71 -9.87
C THR A 251 -28.85 39.21 -8.62
N GLY A 252 -28.75 40.53 -8.48
CA GLY A 252 -27.98 41.22 -7.43
C GLY A 252 -28.54 41.12 -6.01
N ASP A 253 -28.62 39.92 -5.45
CA ASP A 253 -28.84 39.66 -4.01
C ASP A 253 -27.75 38.75 -3.40
N GLY A 254 -26.53 38.87 -3.93
CA GLY A 254 -25.42 37.93 -3.74
C GLY A 254 -24.44 38.27 -2.61
N SER A 255 -24.91 38.43 -1.36
CA SER A 255 -23.98 38.45 -0.21
C SER A 255 -24.33 37.44 0.89
N GLY A 256 -25.53 36.85 0.87
CA GLY A 256 -25.95 35.86 1.87
C GLY A 256 -25.81 34.40 1.42
N GLU A 257 -26.08 34.11 0.14
CA GLU A 257 -26.04 32.75 -0.41
C GLU A 257 -24.60 32.23 -0.57
N ASP A 258 -23.69 33.05 -1.11
CA ASP A 258 -22.28 32.68 -1.28
C ASP A 258 -21.58 32.38 0.06
N ASP A 259 -21.91 33.11 1.13
CA ASP A 259 -21.36 32.89 2.48
C ASP A 259 -21.91 31.60 3.12
N LEU A 260 -23.18 31.27 2.87
CA LEU A 260 -23.81 30.03 3.34
C LEU A 260 -23.19 28.80 2.64
N ASP A 261 -22.99 28.87 1.32
CA ASP A 261 -22.39 27.79 0.55
C ASP A 261 -20.92 27.57 0.91
N ALA A 262 -20.15 28.64 1.12
CA ALA A 262 -18.78 28.54 1.61
C ALA A 262 -18.70 27.90 3.02
N ALA A 263 -19.64 28.22 3.91
CA ALA A 263 -19.72 27.62 5.24
C ALA A 263 -20.09 26.13 5.17
N ASN A 264 -21.05 25.76 4.31
CA ASN A 264 -21.45 24.38 4.08
C ASN A 264 -20.30 23.53 3.52
N THR A 265 -19.58 24.04 2.52
CA THR A 265 -18.39 23.39 1.96
C THR A 265 -17.31 23.17 3.03
N THR A 266 -17.04 24.19 3.85
CA THR A 266 -16.09 24.08 4.97
C THR A 266 -16.50 22.98 5.97
N ASN A 267 -17.78 22.90 6.31
CA ASN A 267 -18.31 21.91 7.25
C ASN A 267 -18.28 20.48 6.68
N ARG A 268 -18.57 20.31 5.38
CA ARG A 268 -18.43 19.02 4.68
C ARG A 268 -16.99 18.53 4.72
N ILE A 269 -16.04 19.37 4.31
CA ILE A 269 -14.60 19.03 4.30
C ILE A 269 -14.14 18.61 5.69
N THR A 270 -14.38 19.43 6.72
CA THR A 270 -13.95 19.08 8.09
C THR A 270 -14.64 17.82 8.62
N SER A 271 -15.86 17.52 8.18
CA SER A 271 -16.55 16.27 8.54
C SER A 271 -15.95 15.06 7.85
N LEU A 272 -15.58 15.18 6.57
CA LEU A 272 -14.86 14.13 5.84
C LEU A 272 -13.49 13.86 6.44
N VAL A 273 -12.74 14.90 6.81
CA VAL A 273 -11.45 14.77 7.50
C VAL A 273 -11.60 13.95 8.78
N ARG A 274 -12.58 14.29 9.63
CA ARG A 274 -12.85 13.52 10.86
C ARG A 274 -13.24 12.08 10.57
N LYS A 275 -14.13 11.85 9.60
CA LYS A 275 -14.55 10.50 9.19
C LYS A 275 -13.37 9.68 8.66
N ALA A 276 -12.47 10.29 7.89
CA ALA A 276 -11.31 9.62 7.33
C ALA A 276 -10.29 9.24 8.41
N ALA A 277 -10.04 10.15 9.37
CA ALA A 277 -9.06 9.94 10.44
C ALA A 277 -9.53 8.95 11.52
N LEU A 278 -10.82 9.04 11.91
CA LEU A 278 -11.42 8.22 12.97
C LEU A 278 -12.13 6.98 12.42
N GLY A 279 -12.21 6.87 11.10
CA GLY A 279 -12.81 5.73 10.41
C GLY A 279 -11.89 4.52 10.37
N ARG A 280 -12.21 3.59 9.47
CA ARG A 280 -11.40 2.39 9.25
C ARG A 280 -10.16 2.76 8.42
N LEU A 281 -9.00 2.69 9.06
CA LEU A 281 -7.70 2.85 8.42
C LEU A 281 -7.29 1.58 7.66
N THR A 282 -6.38 1.69 6.69
CA THR A 282 -5.82 0.52 5.99
C THR A 282 -5.10 -0.42 6.96
N LEU A 283 -4.36 0.14 7.91
CA LEU A 283 -3.81 -0.55 9.09
C LEU A 283 -4.38 0.13 10.34
N PRO A 284 -5.24 -0.55 11.13
CA PRO A 284 -5.81 0.05 12.34
C PRO A 284 -4.73 0.36 13.39
N CYS A 285 -4.69 1.62 13.82
CA CYS A 285 -3.81 2.09 14.89
C CYS A 285 -4.41 3.31 15.59
N GLU A 286 -3.83 3.66 16.73
CA GLU A 286 -4.00 5.01 17.30
C GLU A 286 -3.29 6.01 16.39
N ILE A 287 -3.93 7.16 16.14
CA ILE A 287 -3.35 8.21 15.27
C ILE A 287 -2.48 9.20 16.04
N GLU A 288 -2.62 9.23 17.37
CA GLU A 288 -1.76 10.01 18.27
C GLU A 288 -0.32 9.49 18.19
N GLY A 289 0.65 10.39 18.09
CA GLY A 289 2.07 10.06 17.96
C GLY A 289 2.49 9.71 16.52
N THR A 290 1.65 9.98 15.52
CA THR A 290 2.04 9.93 14.10
C THR A 290 3.14 10.95 13.84
N GLU A 291 4.20 10.57 13.12
CA GLU A 291 5.32 11.47 12.83
C GLU A 291 4.94 12.58 11.84
N ARG A 292 4.34 12.20 10.71
CA ARG A 292 3.91 13.14 9.64
C ARG A 292 2.54 12.77 9.11
N ALA A 293 1.75 13.77 8.74
CA ALA A 293 0.45 13.55 8.11
C ALA A 293 0.31 14.37 6.82
N LEU A 294 -0.42 13.81 5.85
CA LEU A 294 -0.83 14.49 4.62
C LEU A 294 -2.32 14.31 4.40
N LEU A 295 -3.03 15.43 4.25
CA LEU A 295 -4.44 15.48 3.90
C LEU A 295 -4.62 15.76 2.40
N VAL A 296 -5.28 14.86 1.69
CA VAL A 296 -5.67 15.05 0.28
C VAL A 296 -7.19 15.14 0.17
N LEU A 297 -7.71 16.24 -0.37
CA LEU A 297 -9.13 16.41 -0.68
C LEU A 297 -9.36 16.32 -2.19
N GLY A 298 -10.03 15.27 -2.66
CA GLY A 298 -10.45 15.16 -4.06
C GLY A 298 -11.92 15.47 -4.26
N GLY A 299 -12.27 16.17 -5.33
CA GLY A 299 -13.65 16.42 -5.73
C GLY A 299 -13.77 17.58 -6.73
N PRO A 300 -14.98 17.96 -7.14
CA PRO A 300 -15.18 19.10 -8.02
C PRO A 300 -14.80 20.40 -7.32
N SER A 301 -14.17 21.33 -8.04
CA SER A 301 -13.59 22.56 -7.48
C SER A 301 -14.60 23.41 -6.70
N GLU A 302 -15.86 23.46 -7.13
CA GLU A 302 -16.93 24.20 -6.45
C GLU A 302 -17.27 23.64 -5.05
N TYR A 303 -16.88 22.40 -4.76
CA TYR A 303 -17.07 21.75 -3.48
C TYR A 303 -15.80 21.69 -2.62
N LEU A 304 -14.73 22.35 -3.04
CA LEU A 304 -13.44 22.44 -2.34
C LEU A 304 -13.17 23.88 -1.94
N ASN A 305 -12.58 24.10 -0.76
CA ASN A 305 -12.10 25.42 -0.36
C ASN A 305 -10.91 25.34 0.60
N ARG A 306 -10.03 26.34 0.52
CA ARG A 306 -8.84 26.44 1.37
C ARG A 306 -9.16 26.51 2.86
N LYS A 307 -10.25 27.17 3.23
CA LYS A 307 -10.67 27.32 4.64
C LYS A 307 -10.99 25.95 5.29
N GLY A 308 -11.62 25.04 4.55
CA GLY A 308 -11.91 23.68 4.98
C GLY A 308 -10.63 22.85 5.12
N ILE A 309 -9.73 22.95 4.16
CA ILE A 309 -8.43 22.25 4.17
C ILE A 309 -7.58 22.71 5.37
N GLU A 310 -7.42 24.02 5.58
CA GLU A 310 -6.66 24.57 6.73
C GLU A 310 -7.24 24.15 8.08
N ARG A 311 -8.58 24.15 8.21
CA ARG A 311 -9.24 23.65 9.43
C ARG A 311 -9.05 22.16 9.63
N GLY A 312 -9.09 21.38 8.54
CA GLY A 312 -8.82 19.94 8.57
C GLY A 312 -7.39 19.64 9.01
N ARG A 313 -6.40 20.34 8.43
CA ARG A 313 -4.99 20.22 8.80
C ARG A 313 -4.75 20.56 10.27
N LYS A 314 -5.29 21.69 10.74
CA LYS A 314 -5.17 22.08 12.15
C LYS A 314 -5.80 21.06 13.10
N TRP A 315 -6.98 20.53 12.75
CA TRP A 315 -7.60 19.48 13.54
C TRP A 315 -6.75 18.20 13.56
N LEU A 316 -6.18 17.80 12.42
CA LEU A 316 -5.26 16.66 12.37
C LEU A 316 -3.99 16.88 13.20
N GLU A 317 -3.43 18.08 13.20
CA GLU A 317 -2.29 18.45 14.05
C GLU A 317 -2.64 18.27 15.54
N GLU A 318 -3.84 18.71 15.96
CA GLU A 318 -4.34 18.56 17.33
C GLU A 318 -4.55 17.09 17.73
N GLU A 319 -5.10 16.25 16.84
CA GLU A 319 -5.42 14.84 17.15
C GLU A 319 -4.23 13.89 17.03
N THR A 320 -3.31 14.17 16.10
CA THR A 320 -2.12 13.32 15.89
C THR A 320 -0.94 13.75 16.76
N GLY A 321 -0.88 15.02 17.16
CA GLY A 321 0.31 15.62 17.77
C GLY A 321 1.49 15.75 16.81
N SER A 322 1.29 15.52 15.50
CA SER A 322 2.33 15.62 14.48
C SER A 322 2.73 17.08 14.27
N MET A 323 4.03 17.36 14.22
CA MET A 323 4.55 18.70 13.93
C MET A 323 4.53 19.04 12.42
N GLU A 324 4.23 18.06 11.56
CA GLU A 324 4.27 18.21 10.11
C GLU A 324 2.98 17.68 9.48
N VAL A 325 1.95 18.52 9.44
CA VAL A 325 0.69 18.24 8.74
C VAL A 325 0.62 19.03 7.43
N ARG A 326 0.79 18.32 6.31
CA ARG A 326 0.64 18.85 4.95
C ARG A 326 -0.80 18.66 4.47
N GLY A 327 -1.18 19.37 3.42
CA GLY A 327 -2.44 19.06 2.76
C GLY A 327 -2.83 20.04 1.68
N GLY A 328 -3.66 19.54 0.78
CA GLY A 328 -4.11 20.27 -0.39
C GLY A 328 -5.30 19.59 -1.05
N ASP A 329 -5.70 20.17 -2.17
CA ASP A 329 -6.78 19.68 -3.01
C ASP A 329 -6.27 18.91 -4.24
N TYR A 330 -7.18 18.09 -4.77
CA TYR A 330 -7.07 17.40 -6.04
C TYR A 330 -8.39 17.57 -6.82
N PRO A 331 -8.56 18.69 -7.55
CA PRO A 331 -9.73 18.93 -8.37
C PRO A 331 -9.97 17.80 -9.38
N ARG A 332 -11.22 17.30 -9.42
CA ARG A 332 -11.64 16.24 -10.34
C ARG A 332 -13.13 16.30 -10.62
N GLU A 333 -13.54 15.95 -11.84
CA GLU A 333 -14.94 16.00 -12.29
C GLU A 333 -15.85 14.89 -11.74
N LYS A 334 -15.45 14.18 -10.68
CA LYS A 334 -16.30 13.13 -10.09
C LYS A 334 -17.38 13.76 -9.22
N PRO A 335 -18.64 13.26 -9.23
CA PRO A 335 -19.73 13.72 -8.36
C PRO A 335 -19.56 13.24 -6.90
N GLU A 336 -18.35 13.36 -6.36
CA GLU A 336 -17.96 12.89 -5.04
C GLU A 336 -16.87 13.80 -4.47
N VAL A 337 -17.00 14.15 -3.19
CA VAL A 337 -15.91 14.73 -2.41
C VAL A 337 -15.34 13.66 -1.49
N ALA A 338 -14.04 13.46 -1.56
CA ALA A 338 -13.33 12.44 -0.79
C ALA A 338 -12.12 13.04 -0.07
N ALA A 339 -11.89 12.59 1.16
CA ALA A 339 -10.69 12.88 1.94
C ALA A 339 -9.86 11.60 2.09
N ALA A 340 -8.60 11.62 1.68
CA ALA A 340 -7.59 10.63 2.05
C ALA A 340 -6.59 11.26 3.02
N ILE A 341 -6.24 10.53 4.07
CA ILE A 341 -5.29 10.98 5.09
C ILE A 341 -4.18 9.94 5.18
N LEU A 342 -2.99 10.31 4.75
CA LEU A 342 -1.78 9.52 4.93
C LEU A 342 -1.19 9.85 6.31
N LEU A 343 -1.02 8.83 7.14
CA LEU A 343 -0.35 8.90 8.44
C LEU A 343 0.93 8.08 8.35
N SER A 344 2.07 8.76 8.43
CA SER A 344 3.41 8.19 8.25
C SER A 344 4.17 8.17 9.57
N GLY A 345 4.96 7.11 9.77
CA GLY A 345 5.67 6.89 11.02
C GLY A 345 4.72 6.55 12.17
N VAL A 346 3.66 5.78 11.91
CA VAL A 346 2.73 5.38 12.98
C VAL A 346 3.41 4.42 13.95
N THR A 347 3.19 4.65 15.24
CA THR A 347 3.75 3.84 16.32
C THR A 347 2.63 3.12 17.07
N ASN A 348 2.99 2.25 18.02
CA ASN A 348 2.04 1.55 18.88
C ASN A 348 0.96 0.71 18.15
N VAL A 349 1.24 0.18 16.96
CA VAL A 349 0.24 -0.57 16.19
C VAL A 349 0.00 -1.98 16.77
N PRO A 350 -1.20 -2.31 17.29
CA PRO A 350 -1.44 -3.61 17.92
C PRO A 350 -1.29 -4.80 16.97
N ARG A 351 -1.67 -4.63 15.70
CA ARG A 351 -1.50 -5.66 14.66
C ARG A 351 -0.02 -6.00 14.44
N ILE A 352 0.84 -4.98 14.37
CA ILE A 352 2.28 -5.17 14.18
C ILE A 352 2.92 -5.81 15.41
N LYS A 353 2.55 -5.38 16.63
CA LYS A 353 3.01 -6.02 17.87
C LYS A 353 2.67 -7.51 17.92
N ARG A 354 1.48 -7.91 17.47
CA ARG A 354 1.09 -9.32 17.38
C ARG A 354 1.96 -10.10 16.39
N LEU A 355 2.24 -9.53 15.22
CA LEU A 355 3.13 -10.16 14.24
C LEU A 355 4.55 -10.32 14.79
N GLN A 356 5.07 -9.30 15.46
CA GLN A 356 6.39 -9.35 16.11
C GLN A 356 6.45 -10.47 17.15
N GLN A 357 5.42 -10.61 17.98
CA GLN A 357 5.34 -11.69 18.97
C GLN A 357 5.35 -13.07 18.31
N VAL A 358 4.58 -13.27 17.22
CA VAL A 358 4.57 -14.53 16.47
C VAL A 358 5.94 -14.84 15.87
N ALA A 359 6.66 -13.84 15.34
CA ALA A 359 8.01 -14.05 14.84
C ALA A 359 9.00 -14.47 15.93
N ILE A 360 8.92 -13.87 17.12
CA ILE A 360 9.78 -14.21 18.26
C ILE A 360 9.48 -15.64 18.73
N GLU A 361 8.21 -15.97 18.96
CA GLU A 361 7.80 -17.31 19.39
C GLU A 361 8.18 -18.39 18.38
N ALA A 362 8.10 -18.09 17.08
CA ALA A 362 8.52 -19.02 16.05
C ALA A 362 10.05 -19.21 16.00
N GLN A 363 10.83 -18.16 16.30
CA GLN A 363 12.29 -18.27 16.38
C GLN A 363 12.70 -19.12 17.58
N ASP A 364 12.14 -18.84 18.76
CA ASP A 364 12.43 -19.59 19.98
C ASP A 364 12.11 -21.09 19.79
N ASN A 365 10.97 -21.42 19.18
CA ASN A 365 10.60 -22.81 18.87
C ASN A 365 11.57 -23.49 17.89
N ILE A 366 12.12 -22.76 16.91
CA ILE A 366 13.08 -23.33 15.96
C ILE A 366 14.40 -23.63 16.65
N ASP A 367 14.86 -22.71 17.49
CA ASP A 367 16.11 -22.87 18.25
C ASP A 367 16.00 -24.06 19.23
N ASP A 368 14.85 -24.22 19.89
CA ASP A 368 14.57 -25.37 20.77
C ASP A 368 14.56 -26.70 19.99
N ILE A 369 13.91 -26.77 18.82
CA ILE A 369 13.89 -27.97 17.98
C ILE A 369 15.29 -28.33 17.47
N GLN A 370 16.11 -27.33 17.13
CA GLN A 370 17.49 -27.56 16.70
C GLN A 370 18.33 -28.13 17.85
N ALA A 371 18.21 -27.57 19.05
CA ALA A 371 18.89 -28.08 20.24
C ALA A 371 18.47 -29.53 20.56
N GLU A 372 17.16 -29.83 20.52
CA GLU A 372 16.64 -31.19 20.74
C GLU A 372 17.11 -32.14 19.63
N SER A 373 17.20 -31.68 18.38
CA SER A 373 17.72 -32.50 17.27
C SER A 373 19.21 -32.77 17.39
N GLU A 374 20.00 -31.82 17.90
CA GLU A 374 21.43 -32.01 18.18
C GLU A 374 21.62 -33.00 19.34
N GLU A 375 20.87 -32.84 20.43
CA GLU A 375 20.89 -33.77 21.58
C GLU A 375 20.48 -35.20 21.18
N ASN A 376 19.40 -35.35 20.40
CA ASN A 376 18.98 -36.65 19.88
C ASN A 376 20.02 -37.26 18.92
N LEU A 377 20.72 -36.44 18.14
CA LEU A 377 21.79 -36.93 17.25
C LEU A 377 23.00 -37.37 18.07
N GLU A 378 23.39 -36.63 19.11
CA GLU A 378 24.45 -37.01 20.05
C GLU A 378 24.09 -38.33 20.75
N GLU A 379 22.87 -38.49 21.28
CA GLU A 379 22.42 -39.76 21.88
C GLU A 379 22.46 -40.94 20.88
N LEU A 380 22.11 -40.71 19.61
CA LEU A 380 22.17 -41.75 18.57
C LEU A 380 23.61 -42.13 18.16
N VAL A 381 24.57 -41.23 18.33
CA VAL A 381 25.97 -41.41 17.92
C VAL A 381 26.84 -41.90 19.08
N GLU A 382 26.52 -41.52 20.32
CA GLU A 382 27.29 -41.82 21.54
C GLU A 382 26.73 -43.02 22.34
N ASP A 383 25.79 -43.81 21.80
CA ASP A 383 25.29 -45.03 22.44
C ASP A 383 26.43 -46.08 22.52
N ASP A 384 27.14 -46.08 23.65
CA ASP A 384 28.37 -46.81 24.01
C ASP A 384 28.30 -48.36 23.93
N GLU A 385 27.27 -48.95 23.32
CA GLU A 385 27.16 -50.42 23.19
C GLU A 385 27.61 -51.00 21.84
N ASP A 386 27.78 -50.20 20.77
CA ASP A 386 28.29 -50.71 19.49
C ASP A 386 29.29 -49.74 18.81
N GLU A 387 30.59 -50.00 19.00
CA GLU A 387 31.70 -49.40 18.25
C GLU A 387 31.58 -49.70 16.74
N LEU A 388 30.82 -48.90 15.99
CA LEU A 388 30.88 -48.89 14.53
C LEU A 388 31.62 -47.64 14.06
N GLU A 389 32.82 -47.84 13.50
CA GLU A 389 33.58 -46.78 12.85
C GLU A 389 32.76 -46.16 11.70
N PRO A 390 32.74 -44.81 11.58
CA PRO A 390 32.08 -44.12 10.49
C PRO A 390 32.69 -44.50 9.14
N LEU A 391 31.88 -44.42 8.08
CA LEU A 391 32.21 -44.89 6.74
C LEU A 391 33.30 -44.08 6.01
N PHE A 392 33.84 -43.00 6.61
CA PHE A 392 34.85 -42.12 6.04
C PHE A 392 35.80 -41.53 7.08
#